data_AF-A0A2P9F0T8-F1
#
_entry.id   AF-A0A2P9F0T8-F1
#
_cell.length_a   1.000
_cell.length_b   1.000
_cell.length_c   1.000
_cell.angle_alpha   90.00
_cell.angle_beta   90.00
_cell.angle_gamma   90.00
#
_symmetry.space_group_name_H-M   'P 1'
#
loop_
_entity.id
_entity.type
_entity.pdbx_description
1 polymer ?
#
loop_
_entity_poly.entity_id
_entity_poly.type
_entity_poly.pdbx_seq_one_letter_code
_entity_poly.pdbx_strand_id
1 'polypeptide(L)'
;MWHAPHPSTLVPMSETPVKQQNTAAFYGQAVASFAVAMAATGVGIYNLDADVWVRAFLAIAVLYLVTSAFTLSKVIRDRQEAGQIVSRVDQARLEKLLAEHDPFEKL
;
A
#
# COMPACT_ATOMS: atom_id res chain seq x y z
N MET A 1 9.75 -54.08 -8.57
CA MET A 1 10.69 -52.97 -8.30
C MET A 1 9.89 -51.67 -8.38
N TRP A 2 9.85 -50.95 -7.26
CA TRP A 2 9.04 -49.74 -7.01
C TRP A 2 9.35 -48.60 -7.98
N HIS A 3 8.33 -48.01 -8.62
CA HIS A 3 8.39 -46.65 -9.15
C HIS A 3 7.66 -45.74 -8.16
N ALA A 4 8.41 -45.07 -7.27
CA ALA A 4 7.85 -44.02 -6.42
C ALA A 4 7.61 -42.76 -7.28
N PRO A 5 6.46 -42.07 -7.15
CA PRO A 5 6.27 -40.75 -7.75
C PRO A 5 7.21 -39.75 -7.08
N HIS A 6 7.91 -38.93 -7.86
CA HIS A 6 8.70 -37.82 -7.31
C HIS A 6 7.77 -36.87 -6.56
N PRO A 7 8.01 -36.57 -5.27
CA PRO A 7 7.33 -35.47 -4.62
C PRO A 7 7.84 -34.19 -5.29
N SER A 8 7.04 -33.60 -6.17
CA SER A 8 7.19 -32.19 -6.54
C SER A 8 7.03 -31.38 -5.25
N THR A 9 8.17 -31.12 -4.63
CA THR A 9 8.37 -30.20 -3.52
C THR A 9 7.77 -28.87 -3.94
N LEU A 10 6.56 -28.63 -3.44
CA LEU A 10 5.95 -27.31 -3.41
C LEU A 10 6.82 -26.47 -2.48
N VAL A 11 7.92 -25.95 -3.00
CA VAL A 11 8.70 -24.91 -2.34
C VAL A 11 7.75 -23.72 -2.23
N PRO A 12 7.32 -23.31 -1.02
CA PRO A 12 6.63 -22.05 -0.89
C PRO A 12 7.63 -20.98 -1.29
N MET A 13 7.45 -20.39 -2.49
CA MET A 13 8.20 -19.19 -2.87
C MET A 13 7.87 -18.14 -1.82
N SER A 14 8.84 -17.91 -0.92
CA SER A 14 8.82 -16.73 -0.06
C SER A 14 8.92 -15.55 -1.01
N GLU A 15 7.76 -14.98 -1.36
CA GLU A 15 7.72 -13.70 -2.06
C GLU A 15 8.40 -12.69 -1.16
N THR A 16 9.68 -12.44 -1.43
CA THR A 16 10.38 -11.34 -0.82
C THR A 16 9.62 -10.09 -1.23
N PRO A 17 9.06 -9.30 -0.30
CA PRO A 17 8.36 -8.09 -0.67
C PRO A 17 9.41 -7.16 -1.24
N VAL A 18 9.42 -7.00 -2.57
CA VAL A 18 10.25 -6.01 -3.25
C VAL A 18 9.80 -4.67 -2.71
N LYS A 19 10.56 -4.12 -1.76
CA LYS A 19 10.32 -2.81 -1.17
C LYS A 19 10.63 -1.78 -2.25
N GLN A 20 9.69 -1.53 -3.14
CA GLN A 20 9.84 -0.58 -4.23
C GLN A 20 9.84 0.83 -3.65
N GLN A 21 11.04 1.34 -3.36
CA GLN A 21 11.24 2.71 -2.91
C GLN A 21 11.22 3.61 -4.15
N ASN A 22 10.09 4.29 -4.38
CA ASN A 22 10.04 5.37 -5.36
C ASN A 22 11.10 6.43 -5.00
N THR A 23 11.95 6.79 -5.97
CA THR A 23 12.96 7.85 -5.80
C THR A 23 12.27 9.18 -5.45
N ALA A 24 12.91 10.01 -4.63
CA ALA A 24 12.38 11.32 -4.20
C ALA A 24 11.92 12.21 -5.38
N ALA A 25 12.54 12.06 -6.55
CA ALA A 25 12.15 12.72 -7.79
C ALA A 25 10.72 12.35 -8.25
N PHE A 26 10.34 11.07 -8.22
CA PHE A 26 9.00 10.61 -8.60
C PHE A 26 7.93 11.10 -7.62
N TYR A 27 8.26 11.19 -6.33
CA TYR A 27 7.38 11.79 -5.34
C TYR A 27 7.13 13.27 -5.62
N GLY A 28 8.20 14.04 -5.87
CA GLY A 28 8.09 15.46 -6.23
C GLY A 28 7.26 15.68 -7.49
N GLN A 29 7.46 14.87 -8.53
CA GLN A 29 6.65 14.90 -9.75
C GLN A 29 5.17 14.63 -9.45
N ALA A 30 4.85 13.61 -8.65
CA ALA A 30 3.46 13.30 -8.31
C ALA A 30 2.76 14.46 -7.59
N VAL A 31 3.44 15.11 -6.64
CA VAL A 31 2.92 16.28 -5.94
C VAL A 31 2.72 17.47 -6.89
N ALA A 32 3.69 17.71 -7.78
CA ALA A 32 3.59 18.78 -8.78
C ALA A 32 2.43 18.55 -9.76
N SER A 33 2.32 17.34 -10.32
CA SER A 33 1.21 16.98 -11.22
C SER A 33 -0.15 17.11 -10.54
N PHE A 34 -0.25 16.70 -9.28
CA PHE A 34 -1.48 16.86 -8.50
C PHE A 34 -1.84 18.34 -8.29
N ALA A 35 -0.87 19.19 -7.95
CA ALA A 35 -1.09 20.63 -7.80
C ALA A 35 -1.56 21.28 -9.11
N VAL A 36 -0.95 20.92 -10.25
CA VAL A 36 -1.36 21.40 -11.57
C VAL A 36 -2.77 20.95 -11.92
N ALA A 37 -3.11 19.69 -11.69
CA ALA A 37 -4.46 19.16 -11.95
C ALA A 37 -5.54 19.84 -11.08
N MET A 38 -5.22 20.08 -9.81
CA MET A 38 -6.12 20.76 -8.87
C MET A 38 -6.33 22.23 -9.26
N ALA A 39 -5.26 22.93 -9.67
CA ALA A 39 -5.37 24.29 -10.19
C ALA A 39 -6.19 24.34 -11.49
N ALA A 40 -5.93 23.43 -12.44
CA ALA A 40 -6.69 23.33 -13.68
C ALA A 40 -8.19 23.08 -13.41
N THR A 41 -8.50 22.23 -12.44
CA THR A 41 -9.90 21.98 -12.02
C THR A 41 -10.54 23.23 -11.43
N GLY A 42 -9.83 23.96 -10.56
CA GLY A 42 -10.31 25.24 -10.01
C GLY A 42 -10.55 26.30 -11.09
N VAL A 43 -9.64 26.42 -12.05
CA VAL A 43 -9.80 27.31 -13.21
C VAL A 43 -11.00 26.87 -14.07
N GLY A 44 -11.22 25.57 -14.25
CA GLY A 44 -12.38 25.04 -14.95
C GLY A 44 -13.70 25.40 -14.27
N ILE A 45 -13.77 25.25 -12.94
CA ILE A 45 -14.94 25.66 -12.14
C ILE A 45 -15.17 27.18 -12.24
N TYR A 46 -14.09 27.97 -12.25
CA TYR A 46 -14.20 29.43 -12.37
C TYR A 46 -14.72 29.86 -13.75
N ASN A 47 -14.27 29.22 -14.83
CA ASN A 47 -14.69 29.54 -16.20
C ASN A 47 -16.04 28.91 -16.59
N LEU A 48 -16.57 27.98 -15.79
CA LEU A 48 -17.84 27.34 -16.05
C LEU A 48 -18.97 28.37 -16.05
N ASP A 49 -19.75 28.46 -17.12
CA ASP A 49 -20.94 29.31 -17.18
C ASP A 49 -22.10 28.68 -16.41
N ALA A 50 -21.99 28.75 -15.08
CA ALA A 50 -22.99 28.25 -14.13
C ALA A 50 -23.25 29.29 -13.04
N ASP A 51 -24.36 29.12 -12.33
CA ASP A 51 -24.69 29.94 -11.17
C ASP A 51 -23.60 29.82 -10.08
N VAL A 52 -23.40 30.91 -9.33
CA VAL A 52 -22.38 31.00 -8.26
C VAL A 52 -22.57 29.88 -7.23
N TRP A 53 -23.81 29.54 -6.90
CA TRP A 53 -24.12 28.46 -5.97
C TRP A 53 -23.62 27.10 -6.48
N VAL A 54 -23.81 26.80 -7.76
CA VAL A 54 -23.36 25.55 -8.38
C VAL A 54 -21.84 25.47 -8.39
N ARG A 55 -21.16 26.58 -8.72
CA ARG A 55 -19.69 26.65 -8.66
C ARG A 55 -19.16 26.40 -7.25
N ALA A 56 -19.79 27.01 -6.23
CA ALA A 56 -19.40 26.81 -4.84
C ALA A 56 -19.62 25.37 -4.38
N PHE A 57 -20.75 24.74 -4.74
CA PHE A 57 -21.01 23.34 -4.46
C PHE A 57 -19.94 22.43 -5.09
N LEU A 58 -19.61 22.64 -6.37
CA LEU A 58 -18.56 21.88 -7.06
C LEU A 58 -17.19 22.06 -6.41
N ALA A 59 -16.84 23.29 -6.01
CA ALA A 59 -15.57 23.57 -5.33
C ALA A 59 -15.47 22.79 -4.01
N ILE A 60 -16.51 22.84 -3.18
CA ILE A 60 -16.55 22.10 -1.90
C ILE A 60 -16.54 20.59 -2.13
N ALA A 61 -17.31 20.10 -3.10
CA ALA A 61 -17.36 18.69 -3.45
C ALA A 61 -15.98 18.16 -3.87
N VAL A 62 -15.25 18.88 -4.73
CA VAL A 62 -13.89 18.51 -5.15
C VAL A 62 -12.94 18.50 -3.95
N LEU A 63 -12.94 19.55 -3.12
CA LEU A 63 -12.07 19.63 -1.94
C LEU A 63 -12.33 18.48 -0.95
N TYR A 64 -13.60 18.18 -0.69
CA TYR A 64 -13.97 17.09 0.21
C TYR A 64 -13.63 15.72 -0.36
N LEU A 65 -13.87 15.50 -1.66
CA LEU A 65 -13.53 14.27 -2.35
C LEU A 65 -12.02 14.00 -2.31
N VAL A 66 -11.20 15.00 -2.63
CA VAL A 66 -9.73 14.92 -2.55
C VAL A 66 -9.25 14.60 -1.14
N THR A 67 -9.79 15.29 -0.13
CA THR A 67 -9.44 15.07 1.29
C THR A 67 -9.78 13.64 1.72
N SER A 68 -10.96 13.17 1.33
CA SER A 68 -11.43 11.81 1.64
C SER A 68 -10.59 10.74 0.93
N ALA A 69 -10.21 10.97 -0.34
CA ALA A 69 -9.35 10.06 -1.09
C ALA A 69 -7.96 9.92 -0.45
N PHE A 70 -7.36 11.03 0.01
CA PHE A 70 -6.08 10.96 0.74
C PHE A 70 -6.21 10.25 2.09
N THR A 71 -7.30 10.49 2.81
CA THR A 71 -7.57 9.78 4.08
C THR A 71 -7.70 8.28 3.83
N LEU A 72 -8.49 7.88 2.83
CA LEU A 72 -8.66 6.48 2.46
C LEU A 72 -7.32 5.84 2.03
N SER A 73 -6.52 6.56 1.25
CA SER A 73 -5.19 6.10 0.82
C SER A 73 -4.26 5.85 2.02
N LYS A 74 -4.29 6.73 3.03
CA LYS A 74 -3.55 6.53 4.28
C LYS A 74 -4.05 5.30 5.01
N VAL A 75 -5.36 5.18 5.25
CA VAL A 75 -5.95 4.02 5.93
C VAL A 75 -5.57 2.70 5.24
N ILE A 76 -5.58 2.65 3.91
CA ILE A 76 -5.17 1.45 3.16
C ILE A 76 -3.67 1.14 3.39
N ARG A 77 -2.79 2.16 3.31
CA ARG A 77 -1.36 1.99 3.57
C ARG A 77 -1.10 1.55 5.01
N ASP A 78 -1.74 2.18 5.99
CA ASP A 78 -1.60 1.85 7.41
C ASP A 78 -2.02 0.40 7.68
N ARG A 79 -3.08 -0.09 7.01
CA ARG A 79 -3.50 -1.51 7.09
C ARG A 79 -2.49 -2.47 6.47
N GLN A 80 -1.87 -2.11 5.35
CA GLN A 80 -0.82 -2.91 4.73
C GLN A 80 0.43 -3.00 5.62
N GLU A 81 0.85 -1.87 6.21
CA GLU A 81 1.98 -1.81 7.14
C GLU A 81 1.71 -2.62 8.42
N ALA A 82 0.52 -2.51 9.00
CA ALA A 82 0.12 -3.31 10.17
C ALA A 82 0.18 -4.82 9.88
N GLY A 83 -0.30 -5.26 8.71
CA GLY A 83 -0.23 -6.68 8.31
C GLY A 83 1.21 -7.20 8.15
N GLN A 84 2.10 -6.38 7.58
CA GLN A 84 3.51 -6.74 7.43
C GLN A 84 4.24 -6.82 8.78
N ILE A 85 3.90 -5.96 9.75
CA ILE A 85 4.51 -5.99 11.08
C ILE A 85 4.10 -7.26 11.84
N VAL A 86 2.82 -7.64 11.79
CA VAL A 86 2.31 -8.84 12.47
C VAL A 86 3.04 -10.10 11.96
N SER A 87 3.21 -10.25 10.64
CA SER A 87 3.89 -11.45 10.11
C SER A 87 5.36 -11.55 10.54
N ARG A 88 6.06 -10.41 10.69
CA ARG A 88 7.45 -10.41 11.19
C ARG A 88 7.54 -10.80 12.66
N VAL A 89 6.59 -10.35 13.48
CA VAL A 89 6.54 -10.73 14.90
C VAL A 89 6.23 -12.22 15.06
N ASP A 90 5.31 -12.75 14.26
CA ASP A 90 4.97 -14.17 14.28
C ASP A 90 6.15 -15.03 13.81
N GLN A 91 6.88 -14.61 12.76
CA GLN A 91 8.11 -15.27 12.33
C GLN A 91 9.18 -15.27 13.43
N ALA A 92 9.44 -14.13 14.07
CA ALA A 92 10.42 -14.06 15.15
C ALA A 92 10.01 -14.88 16.39
N ARG A 93 8.70 -15.00 16.68
CA ARG A 93 8.19 -15.87 17.75
C ARG A 93 8.32 -17.35 17.37
N LEU A 94 8.02 -17.72 16.13
CA LEU A 94 8.22 -19.08 15.63
C LEU A 94 9.70 -19.47 15.65
N GLU A 95 10.60 -18.59 15.22
CA GLU A 95 12.05 -18.81 15.33
C GLU A 95 12.48 -19.03 16.78
N LYS A 96 11.97 -18.25 17.74
CA LYS A 96 12.28 -18.48 19.16
C LYS A 96 11.76 -19.82 19.65
N LEU A 97 10.53 -20.20 19.31
CA LEU A 97 9.97 -21.50 19.70
C LEU A 97 10.77 -22.66 19.09
N LEU A 98 11.20 -22.55 17.83
CA LEU A 98 12.06 -23.53 17.17
C LEU A 98 13.47 -23.58 17.76
N ALA A 99 14.02 -22.45 18.19
CA ALA A 99 15.33 -22.40 18.84
C ALA A 99 15.29 -22.94 20.28
N GLU A 100 14.18 -22.76 20.98
CA GLU A 100 13.99 -23.23 22.37
C GLU A 100 13.57 -24.71 22.42
N HIS A 101 12.91 -25.21 21.36
CA HIS A 101 12.72 -26.63 21.08
C HIS A 101 13.70 -27.06 19.98
N ASP A 102 14.98 -27.25 20.32
CA ASP A 102 15.95 -27.86 19.39
C ASP A 102 15.94 -29.40 19.55
N PRO A 103 15.19 -30.15 18.74
CA PRO A 103 15.11 -31.61 18.85
C PRO A 103 16.40 -32.33 18.43
N PHE A 104 17.42 -31.62 17.95
CA PHE A 104 18.66 -32.21 17.43
C PHE A 104 19.82 -32.27 18.45
N GLU A 105 19.65 -31.70 19.65
CA GLU A 105 20.69 -31.77 20.70
C GLU A 105 20.73 -33.12 21.44
N LYS A 106 19.81 -34.05 21.12
CA LYS A 106 19.69 -35.39 21.74
C LYS A 106 20.19 -36.56 20.86
N LEU A 107 20.94 -36.31 19.79
CA LEU A 107 21.60 -37.34 18.97
C LEU A 107 23.12 -37.10 18.95
#